data_AF-A0AAX4L2R0-F1
#
_entry.id   AF-A0AAX4L2R0-F1
#
_cell.length_a   1.000
_cell.length_b   1.000
_cell.length_c   1.000
_cell.angle_alpha   90.00
_cell.angle_beta   90.00
_cell.angle_gamma   90.00
#
_symmetry.space_group_name_H-M   'P 1'
#
loop_
_entity.id
_entity.type
_entity.pdbx_description
1 polymer ?
#
loop_
_entity_poly.entity_id
_entity_poly.type
_entity_poly.pdbx_seq_one_letter_code
_entity_poly.pdbx_strand_id
1 'polypeptide(L)' 'MKTIMIRDDIYKKLVEIKGEKSFSAIIDELIKESREVRNRRLMRFFGILKEGEAEQIEEEIKRNREELNEDLSRHVSSH' A
#
# COMPACT_ATOMS: atom_id res chain seq x y z
N MET A 1 -14.42 5.47 13.17
CA MET A 1 -14.02 4.06 13.34
C MET A 1 -14.70 3.22 12.28
N LYS A 2 -13.97 2.30 11.65
CA LYS A 2 -14.49 1.26 10.75
C LYS A 2 -13.90 -0.06 11.24
N THR A 3 -14.69 -1.13 11.22
CA THR A 3 -14.24 -2.46 11.65
C THR A 3 -13.82 -3.25 10.41
N ILE A 4 -12.67 -3.90 10.47
CA ILE A 4 -12.21 -4.83 9.44
C ILE A 4 -12.03 -6.20 10.05
N MET A 5 -12.40 -7.24 9.30
CA MET A 5 -12.07 -8.61 9.64
C MET A 5 -10.79 -9.01 8.94
N ILE A 6 -9.90 -9.68 9.67
CA ILE A 6 -8.65 -10.21 9.14
C ILE A 6 -8.52 -11.66 9.53
N ARG A 7 -7.77 -12.42 8.74
CA ARG A 7 -7.48 -13.82 9.06
C ARG A 7 -6.60 -13.92 10.30
N ASP A 8 -6.75 -15.01 11.05
CA ASP A 8 -5.99 -15.27 12.28
C ASP A 8 -4.47 -15.30 12.05
N ASP A 9 -4.01 -15.78 10.89
CA ASP A 9 -2.59 -15.80 10.55
C ASP A 9 -2.01 -14.38 10.43
N ILE A 10 -2.78 -13.45 9.87
CA ILE A 10 -2.40 -12.03 9.76
C ILE A 10 -2.50 -11.34 11.11
N TYR A 11 -3.54 -11.62 11.89
CA TYR A 11 -3.67 -11.09 13.24
C TYR A 11 -2.45 -11.45 14.11
N LYS A 12 -2.00 -12.71 14.09
CA LYS A 12 -0.80 -13.15 14.83
C LYS A 12 0.45 -12.37 14.42
N LYS A 13 0.69 -12.22 13.12
CA LYS A 13 1.81 -11.42 12.60
C LYS A 13 1.74 -9.96 13.07
N LEU A 14 0.55 -9.37 13.07
CA LEU A 14 0.37 -8.00 13.55
C LEU A 14 0.61 -7.89 15.06
N VAL A 15 0.21 -8.89 15.85
CA VAL A 15 0.48 -8.93 17.30
C VAL A 15 1.97 -8.99 17.58
N GLU A 16 2.71 -9.82 16.85
CA GLU A 16 4.18 -9.94 16.99
C GLU A 16 4.90 -8.60 16.72
N ILE A 17 4.44 -7.86 15.71
CA ILE A 17 5.05 -6.58 15.32
C ILE A 17 4.57 -5.42 16.22
N LYS A 18 3.37 -5.53 16.77
CA LYS A 18 2.71 -4.44 17.51
C LYS A 18 3.43 -4.04 18.78
N GLY A 19 3.94 -4.99 19.55
CA GLY A 19 4.47 -4.72 20.89
C GLY A 19 3.47 -3.89 21.71
N GLU A 20 3.94 -2.74 22.23
CA GLU A 20 3.14 -1.79 23.03
C GLU A 20 2.29 -0.81 22.19
N LYS A 21 2.44 -0.77 20.87
CA LYS A 21 1.74 0.20 20.00
C LYS A 21 0.28 -0.21 19.78
N SER A 22 -0.54 0.68 19.21
CA SER A 22 -1.89 0.30 18.76
C SER A 22 -1.84 -0.37 17.37
N PHE A 23 -2.82 -1.22 17.06
CA PHE A 23 -2.92 -1.80 15.70
C PHE A 23 -3.03 -0.73 14.62
N SER A 24 -3.77 0.35 14.87
CA SER A 24 -3.90 1.47 13.94
C SER A 24 -2.55 2.17 13.70
N ALA A 25 -1.71 2.31 14.72
CA ALA A 25 -0.38 2.92 14.58
C ALA A 25 0.54 2.04 13.72
N ILE A 26 0.54 0.73 13.95
CA ILE A 26 1.33 -0.22 13.14
C ILE A 26 0.87 -0.24 11.69
N ILE A 27 -0.45 -0.23 11.45
CA ILE A 27 -1.00 -0.18 10.09
C ILE A 27 -0.56 1.11 9.38
N ASP A 28 -0.61 2.26 10.07
CA ASP A 28 -0.16 3.54 9.51
C ASP A 28 1.36 3.55 9.22
N GLU A 29 2.18 3.00 10.12
CA GLU A 29 3.63 2.83 9.91
C GLU A 29 3.91 1.95 8.69
N LEU A 30 3.28 0.77 8.58
CA LEU A 30 3.45 -0.13 7.45
C LEU A 30 3.02 0.51 6.11
N ILE A 31 1.94 1.30 6.12
CA ILE A 31 1.48 2.05 4.94
C ILE A 31 2.51 3.13 4.55
N LYS A 32 3.06 3.85 5.54
CA LYS A 32 4.07 4.90 5.33
C LYS A 32 5.39 4.34 4.83
N GLU A 33 5.92 3.30 5.47
CA GLU A 33 7.15 2.64 5.02
C GLU A 33 7.01 2.11 3.59
N SER A 34 5.86 1.50 3.26
CA SER A 34 5.57 1.06 1.91
C SER A 34 5.57 2.22 0.90
N ARG A 35 5.04 3.40 1.28
CA ARG A 35 5.08 4.62 0.45
C ARG A 35 6.49 5.17 0.32
N GLU A 36 7.26 5.26 1.39
CA GLU A 36 8.62 5.78 1.36
C GLU A 36 9.57 4.88 0.57
N VAL A 37 9.44 3.55 0.70
CA VAL A 37 10.22 2.59 -0.09
C VAL A 37 9.83 2.68 -1.56
N ARG A 38 8.53 2.79 -1.89
CA ARG A 38 8.09 3.05 -3.27
C ARG A 38 8.63 4.37 -3.81
N ASN A 39 8.52 5.46 -3.06
CA ASN A 39 9.00 6.78 -3.47
C ASN A 39 10.51 6.79 -3.65
N ARG A 40 11.29 6.19 -2.74
CA ARG A 40 12.75 6.04 -2.92
C ARG A 40 13.09 5.20 -4.15
N ARG A 41 12.32 4.15 -4.43
CA ARG A 41 12.52 3.34 -5.63
C ARG A 41 12.22 4.13 -6.90
N LEU A 42 11.17 4.95 -6.90
CA LEU A 42 10.82 5.85 -8.02
C LEU A 42 11.85 6.97 -8.19
N MET A 43 12.29 7.60 -7.09
CA MET A 43 13.33 8.65 -7.10
C MET A 43 14.67 8.16 -7.66
N ARG A 44 15.01 6.87 -7.53
CA ARG A 44 16.20 6.30 -8.20
C ARG A 44 16.15 6.39 -9.73
N PHE A 45 14.96 6.55 -10.31
CA PHE A 45 14.78 6.71 -11.75
C PHE A 45 14.63 8.18 -12.18
N PHE A 46 14.39 9.10 -11.24
CA PHE A 46 14.33 10.53 -11.54
C PHE A 46 15.73 11.03 -11.97
N GLY A 47 15.84 11.45 -13.23
CA GLY A 47 17.08 11.90 -13.88
C GLY A 47 17.65 10.95 -14.94
N ILE A 48 17.14 9.72 -15.02
CA ILE A 48 17.50 8.73 -16.07
C ILE A 48 16.41 8.65 -17.14
N LEU A 49 15.16 8.86 -16.73
CA LEU A 49 13.99 8.73 -17.60
C LEU A 49 13.82 9.98 -18.49
N LYS A 50 13.53 9.76 -19.77
CA LYS A 50 13.03 10.81 -20.66
C LYS A 50 11.61 11.18 -20.25
N GLU A 51 11.19 12.41 -20.56
CA GLU A 51 9.88 12.96 -20.14
C GLU A 51 8.70 12.04 -20.50
N GLY A 52 8.68 11.48 -21.71
CA GLY A 52 7.64 10.54 -22.12
C GLY A 52 7.68 9.16 -21.44
N GLU A 53 8.83 8.73 -20.90
CA GLU A 53 8.92 7.49 -20.12
C GLU A 53 8.41 7.71 -18.68
N ALA A 54 8.59 8.91 -18.14
CA ALA A 54 8.06 9.28 -16.84
C ALA A 54 6.53 9.36 -16.84
N GLU A 55 5.93 9.93 -17.89
CA GLU A 55 4.47 9.97 -18.07
C GLU A 55 3.85 8.58 -18.16
N GLN A 56 4.46 7.66 -18.92
CA GLN A 56 3.97 6.28 -19.02
C GLN A 56 3.99 5.54 -17.68
N ILE A 57 5.06 5.74 -16.90
CA ILE A 57 5.17 5.14 -15.57
C ILE A 57 4.12 5.75 -14.62
N GLU A 58 3.84 7.04 -14.73
CA GLU A 58 2.82 7.70 -13.93
C GLU A 58 1.42 7.16 -14.25
N GLU A 59 1.09 7.00 -15.54
CA GLU A 59 -0.16 6.39 -15.98
C GLU A 59 -0.29 4.94 -15.49
N GLU A 60 0.78 4.15 -15.58
CA GLU A 60 0.77 2.76 -15.12
C GLU A 60 0.56 2.66 -13.59
N ILE A 61 1.20 3.54 -12.82
CA ILE A 61 1.00 3.62 -11.36
C ILE A 61 -0.45 3.99 -11.03
N LYS A 62 -1.05 4.90 -11.80
CA LYS A 62 -2.43 5.32 -11.60
C LYS A 62 -3.40 4.17 -11.90
N ARG A 63 -3.24 3.50 -13.05
CA ARG A 63 -4.04 2.34 -13.45
C ARG A 63 -3.95 1.21 -12.41
N ASN A 64 -2.74 0.88 -11.97
CA ASN A 64 -2.54 -0.16 -10.96
C ASN A 64 -3.20 0.19 -9.61
N ARG A 65 -3.27 1.48 -9.24
CA ARG A 65 -4.01 1.93 -8.05
C ARG A 65 -5.52 1.79 -8.21
N GLU A 66 -6.04 2.13 -9.38
CA GLU A 66 -7.47 2.02 -9.69
C GLU A 66 -7.89 0.55 -9.66
N GLU A 67 -7.13 -0.34 -10.31
CA GLU A 67 -7.36 -1.80 -10.27
C GLU A 67 -7.30 -2.36 -8.85
N LEU A 68 -6.30 -1.97 -8.06
CA LEU A 68 -6.19 -2.40 -6.67
C LEU A 68 -7.39 -1.95 -5.82
N ASN A 69 -7.84 -0.70 -6.01
CA ASN A 69 -8.99 -0.17 -5.30
C ASN A 69 -10.30 -0.86 -5.71
N GLU A 70 -10.44 -1.21 -6.98
CA GLU A 70 -11.58 -1.99 -7.47
C GLU A 70 -11.57 -3.44 -6.97
N ASP A 71 -10.41 -4.09 -6.91
CA ASP A 71 -10.27 -5.42 -6.35
C ASP A 71 -10.63 -5.43 -4.86
N LEU A 72 -10.15 -4.44 -4.12
CA LEU A 72 -10.49 -4.23 -2.72
C LEU A 72 -12.00 -3.98 -2.53
N SER A 73 -12.61 -3.14 -3.37
CA SER A 73 -14.04 -2.85 -3.26
C SER A 73 -14.91 -4.06 -3.62
N ARG A 74 -14.54 -4.83 -4.65
CA ARG A 74 -15.22 -6.08 -5.03
C ARG A 74 -15.14 -7.14 -3.93
N HIS A 75 -13.98 -7.31 -3.30
CA HIS A 75 -13.85 -8.24 -2.18
C HIS A 75 -14.69 -7.82 -0.97
N VAL A 76 -14.80 -6.52 -0.72
CA VAL A 76 -15.60 -5.95 0.37
C VAL A 76 -17.12 -6.02 0.07
N SER A 77 -17.54 -6.02 -1.19
CA SER A 77 -18.96 -6.10 -1.59
C SER A 77 -19.49 -7.53 -1.79
N SER A 78 -18.63 -8.55 -1.84
CA SER A 78 -19.06 -9.96 -2.02
C SER A 78 -19.33 -10.73 -0.72
N HIS A 79 -19.27 -10.06 0.44
CA HIS A 79 -19.56 -10.61 1.77
C HIS A 79 -20.54 -9.73 2.53
#